data_AF-A0A924T4Y0-F1
#
_entry.id   AF-A0A924T4Y0-F1
#
_cell.length_a   1.000
_cell.length_b   1.000
_cell.length_c   1.000
_cell.angle_alpha   90.00
_cell.angle_beta   90.00
_cell.angle_gamma   90.00
#
_symmetry.space_group_name_H-M   'P 1'
#
loop_
_entity.id
_entity.type
_entity.pdbx_description
1 polymer ?
#
loop_
_entity_poly.entity_id
_entity_poly.type
_entity_poly.pdbx_seq_one_letter_code
_entity_poly.pdbx_strand_id
1 'polypeptide(L)' 'YVVNRGIESPQRYILQIRWASLEDHTVGFRGSELFTQWRGIVGQFFASAPTVEHFALSAKSD' A
#
# COMPACT_ATOMS: atom_id res chain seq x y z
N TYR A 1 -6.06 -0.61 7.74
CA TYR A 1 -5.20 -1.24 6.72
C TYR A 1 -5.10 -2.73 7.02
N VAL A 2 -4.69 -3.55 6.05
CA VAL A 2 -4.40 -4.98 6.22
C VAL A 2 -3.00 -5.27 5.67
N VAL A 3 -2.23 -6.11 6.36
CA VAL A 3 -0.90 -6.55 5.90
C VAL A 3 -0.91 -8.07 5.79
N ASN A 4 -0.63 -8.58 4.59
CA ASN A 4 -0.52 -10.01 4.33
C ASN A 4 0.93 -10.36 4.01
N ARG A 5 1.46 -11.42 4.63
CA ARG A 5 2.77 -11.98 4.31
C ARG A 5 2.59 -13.16 3.35
N GLY A 6 3.40 -13.22 2.29
CA GLY A 6 3.39 -14.36 1.37
C GLY A 6 3.83 -15.65 2.07
N ILE A 7 3.14 -16.76 1.80
CA ILE A 7 3.49 -18.08 2.34
C ILE A 7 4.61 -18.68 1.48
N GLU A 8 4.44 -18.67 0.16
CA GLU A 8 5.38 -19.19 -0.84
C GLU A 8 6.56 -18.24 -1.07
N SER A 9 6.39 -16.97 -0.74
CA SER A 9 7.44 -15.94 -0.83
C SER A 9 7.47 -15.12 0.45
N PRO A 10 8.15 -15.59 1.52
CA PRO A 10 8.10 -14.98 2.85
C PRO A 10 8.64 -13.56 2.96
N GLN A 11 9.33 -13.09 1.91
CA GLN A 11 9.89 -11.73 1.78
C GLN A 11 8.91 -10.77 1.06
N ARG A 12 7.81 -11.28 0.49
CA ARG A 12 6.79 -10.47 -0.18
C ARG A 12 5.64 -10.19 0.78
N TYR A 13 5.24 -8.93 0.83
CA TYR A 13 4.13 -8.45 1.65
C TYR A 13 3.17 -7.66 0.78
N ILE A 14 1.87 -7.77 1.07
CA ILE A 14 0.83 -6.93 0.47
C ILE A 14 0.25 -6.04 1.57
N LEU A 15 0.40 -4.73 1.39
CA LEU A 15 -0.28 -3.72 2.21
C LEU A 15 -1.54 -3.25 1.47
N GLN A 16 -2.71 -3.55 2.04
CA GLN A 16 -4.00 -3.11 1.50
C GLN A 16 -4.55 -1.96 2.33
N ILE A 17 -4.80 -0.84 1.67
CA ILE A 17 -5.42 0.35 2.24
C ILE A 17 -6.70 0.63 1.46
N ARG A 18 -7.81 0.86 2.16
CA ARG A 18 -9.05 1.33 1.55
C ARG A 18 -9.03 2.85 1.56
N TRP A 19 -9.11 3.44 0.39
CA TRP A 19 -9.21 4.88 0.18
C TRP A 19 -10.65 5.23 -0.20
N ALA A 20 -11.08 6.45 0.13
CA ALA A 20 -12.38 6.95 -0.31
C ALA A 20 -12.36 7.28 -1.81
N SER A 21 -11.24 7.83 -2.30
CA SER A 21 -10.98 8.09 -3.73
C SER A 21 -9.56 7.68 -4.15
N LEU A 22 -9.30 7.65 -5.45
CA LEU A 22 -7.95 7.43 -5.98
C LEU A 22 -7.02 8.60 -5.58
N GLU A 23 -7.56 9.81 -5.64
CA GLU A 23 -6.89 11.09 -5.38
C GLU A 23 -6.45 11.22 -3.92
N ASP A 24 -7.22 10.69 -2.96
CA ASP A 24 -6.81 10.67 -1.55
C ASP A 24 -5.48 9.93 -1.36
N HIS A 25 -5.23 8.89 -2.15
CA HIS A 25 -3.92 8.23 -2.18
C HIS A 25 -2.92 9.02 -3.04
N THR A 26 -3.23 9.22 -4.33
CA THR A 26 -2.23 9.63 -5.33
C THR A 26 -1.85 11.10 -5.25
N VAL A 27 -2.72 11.94 -4.70
CA VAL A 27 -2.52 13.38 -4.52
C VAL A 27 -2.42 13.72 -3.04
N GLY A 28 -3.47 13.40 -2.26
CA GLY A 28 -3.56 13.77 -0.84
C GLY A 28 -2.41 13.18 -0.02
N PHE A 29 -2.38 11.86 0.12
CA PHE A 29 -1.34 11.20 0.91
C PHE A 29 0.04 11.36 0.28
N ARG A 30 0.21 11.02 -1.00
CA ARG A 30 1.52 11.09 -1.69
C ARG A 30 2.15 12.48 -1.70
N GLY A 31 1.33 13.54 -1.72
CA GLY A 31 1.79 14.93 -1.68
C GLY A 31 1.98 15.50 -0.27
N SER A 32 1.58 14.77 0.77
CA SER A 32 1.66 15.22 2.16
C SER A 32 2.99 14.89 2.84
N GLU A 33 3.28 15.56 3.95
CA GLU A 33 4.41 15.23 4.83
C GLU A 33 4.34 13.79 5.37
N LEU A 34 3.13 13.25 5.55
CA LEU A 34 2.90 11.90 6.04
C LEU A 34 3.49 10.84 5.10
N PHE A 35 3.56 11.09 3.79
CA PHE A 35 4.23 10.16 2.87
C PHE A 35 5.74 10.08 3.13
N THR A 36 6.38 11.22 3.40
CA THR A 36 7.81 11.27 3.72
C THR A 36 8.09 10.57 5.05
N GLN A 37 7.28 10.83 6.07
CA GLN A 37 7.38 10.16 7.38
C GLN A 37 7.19 8.65 7.24
N TRP A 38 6.16 8.22 6.49
CA TRP A 38 5.92 6.82 6.17
C TRP A 38 7.14 6.17 5.50
N ARG A 39 7.70 6.81 4.46
CA ARG A 39 8.90 6.32 3.77
C ARG A 39 10.11 6.24 4.68
N GLY A 40 10.25 7.14 5.66
CA GLY A 40 11.31 7.06 6.67
C GLY A 40 11.21 5.84 7.58
N ILE A 41 9.98 5.41 7.89
CA ILE A 41 9.74 4.25 8.76
C ILE A 41 10.00 2.93 8.01
N VAL A 42 9.41 2.77 6.82
CA VAL A 42 9.41 1.47 6.12
C VAL A 42 10.44 1.35 5.00
N GLY A 43 10.98 2.47 4.51
CA GLY A 43 11.76 2.51 3.28
C GLY A 43 13.03 1.67 3.31
N GLN A 44 13.69 1.58 4.47
CA GLN A 44 14.91 0.80 4.64
C GLN A 44 14.71 -0.73 4.47
N PHE A 45 13.46 -1.21 4.59
CA PHE A 45 13.14 -2.63 4.48
C PHE A 45 12.77 -3.04 3.04
N PHE A 46 12.60 -2.08 2.13
CA PHE A 46 12.25 -2.37 0.74
C PHE A 46 13.48 -2.77 -0.07
N ALA A 47 13.43 -3.95 -0.68
CA ALA A 47 14.46 -4.39 -1.63
C ALA A 47 14.47 -3.52 -2.91
N SER A 48 13.32 -2.96 -3.28
CA SER A 48 13.14 -2.02 -4.40
C SER A 48 11.84 -1.22 -4.19
N ALA A 49 11.55 -0.25 -5.06
CA ALA A 49 10.26 0.45 -5.00
C ALA A 49 9.10 -0.56 -5.13
N PRO A 50 8.09 -0.53 -4.24
CA PRO A 50 6.99 -1.46 -4.30
C PRO A 50 6.10 -1.21 -5.52
N THR A 51 5.58 -2.28 -6.11
CA THR A 51 4.49 -2.19 -7.08
C THR A 51 3.22 -1.70 -6.36
N VAL A 52 2.54 -0.73 -6.97
CA VAL A 52 1.32 -0.12 -6.42
C VAL A 52 0.21 -0.19 -7.47
N GLU A 53 -0.92 -0.77 -7.09
CA GLU A 53 -2.12 -0.90 -7.92
C GLU A 53 -3.35 -0.51 -7.10
N HIS A 54 -4.42 -0.11 -7.80
CA HIS A 54 -5.68 0.31 -7.20
C HIS A 54 -6.82 -0.48 -7.83
N PHE A 55 -7.76 -0.94 -7.00
CA PHE A 55 -8.85 -1.79 -7.42
C PHE A 55 -10.17 -1.25 -6.88
N ALA A 56 -11.21 -1.30 -7.72
CA ALA A 56 -12.58 -1.19 -7.26
C ALA A 56 -13.09 -2.59 -6.90
N LEU A 57 -13.91 -2.68 -5.85
CA LEU A 57 -14.58 -3.94 -5.51
C LEU A 57 -15.57 -4.28 -6.61
N SER A 58 -15.28 -5.29 -7.42
CA SER A 58 -16.19 -5.74 -8.49
C SER A 58 -17.26 -6.69 -7.97
N ALA A 59 -16.92 -7.53 -7.00
CA ALA A 59 -17.82 -8.48 -6.35
C ALA A 59 -17.18 -8.93 -5.03
N LYS A 60 -18.02 -9.33 -4.08
CA LYS A 60 -17.59 -10.01 -2.85
C LYS A 60 -18.38 -11.30 -2.75
N SER A 61 -17.70 -12.41 -2.56
CA SER A 61 -18.37 -13.66 -2.19
C SER A 61 -18.85 -13.57 -0.74
N ASP A 62 -19.99 -14.17 -0.46
CA ASP A 62 -20.53 -14.31 0.90
C ASP A 62 -19.63 -15.20 1.78
#